data_AF-D2AZT5-F1
#
_entry.id   AF-D2AZT5-F1
#
_cell.length_a   1.000
_cell.length_b   1.000
_cell.length_c   1.000
_cell.angle_alpha   90.00
_cell.angle_beta   90.00
_cell.angle_gamma   90.00
#
_symmetry.space_group_name_H-M   'P 1'
#
loop_
_entity.id
_entity.type
_entity.pdbx_description
1 polymer ?
#
loop_
_entity_poly.entity_id
_entity_poly.type
_entity_poly.pdbx_seq_one_letter_code
_entity_poly.pdbx_strand_id
1 'polypeptide(L)'
;MEGISVGSRAITTGTPIKAAGIREAETLARILVAVVRREQVPGGAHFGPGDDIPYDITSVADLDGDIWLRRPSDPASTQRNHWIMRDHDPDEHEGAAAGVYLTPHLLTEYGPVTAIQPKTR
;
A
#
# COMPACT_ATOMS: atom_id res chain seq x y z
N MET A 1 -11.18 -24.34 -55.49
CA MET A 1 -11.80 -24.57 -54.16
C MET A 1 -11.44 -25.99 -53.81
N GLU A 2 -10.61 -26.28 -52.82
CA GLU A 2 -10.79 -25.95 -51.40
C GLU A 2 -9.47 -25.50 -50.73
N GLY A 3 -9.58 -24.62 -49.73
CA GLY A 3 -8.46 -24.02 -49.02
C GLY A 3 -7.99 -24.86 -47.84
N ILE A 4 -6.67 -25.01 -47.70
CA ILE A 4 -6.03 -25.63 -46.54
C ILE A 4 -5.93 -24.56 -45.44
N SER A 5 -6.77 -24.70 -44.41
CA SER A 5 -6.71 -23.89 -43.19
C SER A 5 -5.57 -24.39 -42.30
N VAL A 6 -4.47 -23.62 -42.24
CA VAL A 6 -3.36 -23.87 -41.33
C VAL A 6 -3.60 -23.08 -40.05
N GLY A 7 -3.76 -23.81 -38.94
CA GLY A 7 -4.17 -23.30 -37.65
C GLY A 7 -3.30 -22.15 -37.12
N SER A 8 -3.96 -21.08 -36.71
CA SER A 8 -3.38 -20.07 -35.83
C SER A 8 -3.18 -20.68 -34.44
N ARG A 9 -1.95 -21.10 -34.14
CA ARG A 9 -1.54 -21.30 -32.75
C ARG A 9 -1.46 -19.92 -32.10
N ALA A 10 -2.41 -19.65 -31.21
CA ALA A 10 -2.35 -18.51 -30.32
C ALA A 10 -1.01 -18.53 -29.56
N ILE A 11 -0.35 -17.39 -29.59
CA ILE A 11 0.93 -17.13 -28.95
C ILE A 11 0.71 -17.29 -27.45
N THR A 12 1.44 -18.23 -26.85
CA THR A 12 1.55 -18.43 -25.41
C THR A 12 1.86 -17.08 -24.77
N THR A 13 0.93 -16.60 -23.94
CA THR A 13 1.09 -15.43 -23.10
C THR A 13 2.39 -15.56 -22.29
N GLY A 14 3.22 -14.52 -22.38
CA GLY A 14 4.54 -14.47 -21.76
C GLY A 14 4.49 -14.80 -20.28
N THR A 15 5.45 -15.60 -19.85
CA THR A 15 5.63 -16.07 -18.47
C THR A 15 5.65 -14.88 -17.48
N PRO A 16 4.92 -14.92 -16.35
CA PRO A 16 4.80 -13.82 -15.37
C PRO A 16 6.08 -13.51 -14.55
N ILE A 17 7.25 -13.94 -15.00
CA ILE A 17 8.51 -13.91 -14.23
C ILE A 17 8.99 -12.47 -13.97
N LYS A 18 8.66 -11.49 -14.84
CA LYS A 18 9.03 -10.09 -14.62
C LYS A 18 8.20 -9.38 -13.55
N ALA A 19 6.93 -9.77 -13.36
CA ALA A 19 6.02 -9.08 -12.43
C ALA A 19 6.39 -9.35 -10.96
N ALA A 20 6.86 -10.56 -10.64
CA ALA A 20 7.30 -10.91 -9.29
C ALA A 20 8.53 -10.10 -8.86
N GLY A 21 9.54 -9.96 -9.74
CA GLY A 21 10.75 -9.21 -9.43
C GLY A 21 10.54 -7.69 -9.29
N ILE A 22 9.59 -7.11 -10.02
CA ILE A 22 9.25 -5.68 -9.91
C ILE A 22 8.59 -5.40 -8.56
N ARG A 23 7.60 -6.23 -8.14
CA ARG A 23 6.94 -6.08 -6.84
C ARG A 23 7.92 -6.22 -5.67
N GLU A 24 8.88 -7.13 -5.76
CA GLU A 24 9.94 -7.26 -4.75
C GLU A 24 10.83 -6.01 -4.69
N ALA A 25 11.24 -5.48 -5.84
CA ALA A 25 12.05 -4.27 -5.90
C ALA A 25 11.32 -3.03 -5.36
N GLU A 26 10.03 -2.87 -5.68
CA GLU A 26 9.20 -1.79 -5.15
C GLU A 26 9.04 -1.89 -3.63
N THR A 27 8.78 -3.10 -3.12
CA THR A 27 8.69 -3.34 -1.67
C THR A 27 10.00 -2.98 -0.97
N LEU A 28 11.15 -3.39 -1.53
CA LEU A 28 12.47 -3.03 -0.99
C LEU A 28 12.72 -1.52 -1.04
N ALA A 29 12.34 -0.84 -2.12
CA ALA A 29 12.45 0.61 -2.23
C ALA A 29 11.63 1.32 -1.15
N ARG A 30 10.39 0.87 -0.91
CA ARG A 30 9.52 1.40 0.16
C ARG A 30 10.12 1.20 1.54
N ILE A 31 10.75 0.05 1.82
CA ILE A 31 11.49 -0.21 3.06
C ILE A 31 12.64 0.80 3.22
N LEU A 32 13.45 0.98 2.17
CA LEU A 32 14.60 1.91 2.21
C LEU A 32 14.16 3.36 2.45
N VAL A 33 13.07 3.80 1.83
CA VAL A 33 12.51 5.14 2.07
C VAL A 33 12.09 5.32 3.54
N ALA A 34 11.48 4.31 4.16
CA ALA A 34 11.14 4.37 5.58
C ALA A 34 12.39 4.49 6.47
N VAL A 35 13.45 3.72 6.18
CA VAL A 35 14.73 3.81 6.89
C VAL A 35 15.33 5.20 6.78
N VAL A 36 15.44 5.74 5.57
CA VAL A 36 16.00 7.08 5.33
C VAL A 36 15.19 8.17 6.05
N ARG A 37 13.85 8.08 6.04
CA ARG A 37 13.00 9.06 6.75
C ARG A 37 13.21 9.03 8.26
N ARG A 38 13.37 7.86 8.87
CA ARG A 38 13.68 7.75 10.31
C ARG A 38 15.01 8.39 10.67
N GLU A 39 16.00 8.28 9.80
CA GLU A 39 17.32 8.90 10.01
C GLU A 39 17.27 10.43 9.84
N GLN A 40 16.53 10.92 8.83
CA GLN A 40 16.46 12.35 8.51
C GLN A 40 15.48 13.13 9.39
N VAL A 41 14.43 12.47 9.90
CA VAL A 41 13.41 13.09 10.75
C VAL A 41 13.21 12.23 12.01
N PRO A 42 14.14 12.29 12.99
CA PRO A 42 14.11 11.41 14.16
C PRO A 42 12.87 11.57 15.05
N GLY A 43 12.16 12.70 14.93
CA GLY A 43 10.89 12.96 15.64
C GLY A 43 9.64 12.47 14.92
N GLY A 44 9.76 12.00 13.67
CA GLY A 44 8.66 11.49 12.87
C GLY A 44 8.49 9.99 13.05
N ALA A 45 7.25 9.53 13.23
CA ALA A 45 6.94 8.11 13.24
C ALA A 45 6.67 7.64 11.80
N HIS A 46 7.67 7.00 11.20
CA HIS A 46 7.65 6.51 9.83
C HIS A 46 7.62 4.98 9.80
N PHE A 47 6.80 4.40 8.91
CA PHE A 47 6.55 2.97 8.80
C PHE A 47 6.63 2.53 7.34
N GLY A 48 7.34 1.45 7.07
CA GLY A 48 7.43 0.79 5.77
C GLY A 48 6.99 -0.67 5.84
N PRO A 49 7.05 -1.40 4.71
CA PRO A 49 6.69 -2.82 4.67
C PRO A 49 7.39 -3.64 5.76
N GLY A 50 6.61 -4.46 6.48
CA GLY A 50 7.10 -5.31 7.57
C GLY A 50 7.05 -4.67 8.97
N ASP A 51 6.76 -3.38 9.07
CA ASP A 51 6.57 -2.73 10.37
C ASP A 51 5.16 -2.93 10.95
N ASP A 52 5.09 -2.89 12.27
CA ASP A 52 3.84 -2.73 13.02
C ASP A 52 3.58 -1.24 13.28
N ILE A 53 2.34 -0.79 13.05
CA ILE A 53 1.90 0.57 13.40
C ILE A 53 1.20 0.54 14.77
N PRO A 54 1.74 1.22 15.81
CA PRO A 54 1.13 1.35 17.13
C PRO A 54 -0.34 1.77 17.12
N TYR A 55 -1.12 1.29 18.09
CA TYR A 55 -2.58 1.46 18.14
C TYR A 55 -3.04 2.91 18.35
N ASP A 56 -2.25 3.69 19.08
CA ASP A 56 -2.47 5.11 19.33
C ASP A 56 -2.33 5.97 18.06
N ILE A 57 -1.70 5.42 17.01
CA ILE A 57 -1.65 6.03 15.68
C ILE A 57 -2.92 5.64 14.91
N THR A 58 -3.83 6.61 14.81
CA THR A 58 -5.13 6.45 14.15
C THR A 58 -5.19 7.07 12.75
N SER A 59 -4.16 7.83 12.35
CA SER A 59 -4.07 8.45 11.03
C SER A 59 -2.63 8.53 10.55
N VAL A 60 -2.42 8.20 9.28
CA VAL A 60 -1.12 8.26 8.61
C VAL A 60 -1.27 8.88 7.22
N ALA A 61 -0.20 9.45 6.69
CA ALA A 61 -0.11 9.91 5.30
C ALA A 61 0.92 9.07 4.55
N ASP A 62 0.63 8.68 3.31
CA ASP A 62 1.60 8.01 2.43
C ASP A 62 2.55 8.99 1.74
N LEU A 63 3.21 8.57 0.66
CA LEU A 63 4.16 9.39 -0.09
C LEU A 63 3.49 10.46 -0.95
N ASP A 64 2.29 10.19 -1.43
CA ASP A 64 1.52 11.08 -2.30
C ASP A 64 0.74 12.12 -1.49
N GLY A 65 0.63 11.89 -0.17
CA GLY A 65 -0.02 12.77 0.78
C GLY A 65 -1.44 12.33 1.12
N ASP A 66 -1.86 11.18 0.61
CA ASP A 66 -3.18 10.63 0.88
C ASP A 66 -3.27 10.18 2.34
N ILE A 67 -4.41 10.50 2.95
CA ILE A 67 -4.62 10.29 4.38
C ILE A 67 -5.38 8.99 4.59
N TRP A 68 -4.74 8.08 5.31
CA TRP A 68 -5.30 6.81 5.73
C TRP A 68 -5.73 6.88 7.19
N LEU A 69 -6.96 6.47 7.45
CA LEU A 69 -7.56 6.42 8.78
C LEU A 69 -7.68 4.98 9.24
N ARG A 70 -7.24 4.73 10.47
CA ARG A 70 -7.49 3.46 11.12
C ARG A 70 -8.99 3.37 11.41
N ARG A 71 -9.62 2.30 10.95
CA ARG A 71 -11.00 1.99 11.35
C ARG A 71 -10.99 1.74 12.87
N PRO A 72 -11.82 2.44 13.65
CA PRO A 72 -11.97 2.13 15.05
C PRO A 72 -12.52 0.71 15.16
N SER A 73 -11.66 -0.21 15.56
CA SER A 73 -12.09 -1.51 16.05
C SER A 73 -12.70 -1.29 17.44
N ASP A 74 -13.84 -1.92 17.71
CA ASP A 74 -14.30 -2.19 19.07
C ASP A 74 -13.06 -2.60 19.93
N PRO A 75 -12.86 -2.06 21.14
CA PRO A 75 -11.77 -2.50 22.02
C PRO A 75 -11.71 -4.02 22.21
N ALA A 76 -12.85 -4.73 22.09
CA ALA A 76 -12.92 -6.19 22.11
C ALA A 76 -12.63 -6.86 20.75
N SER A 77 -12.58 -6.10 19.65
CA SER A 77 -12.33 -6.58 18.31
C SER A 77 -10.84 -6.80 18.04
N THR A 78 -10.56 -7.90 17.34
CA THR A 78 -9.24 -8.27 16.82
C THR A 78 -8.90 -7.53 15.52
N GLN A 79 -9.83 -6.73 14.97
CA GLN A 79 -9.68 -6.03 13.70
C GLN A 79 -8.85 -4.74 13.80
N ARG A 80 -7.89 -4.68 14.71
CA ARG A 80 -7.12 -3.47 15.06
C ARG A 80 -6.20 -2.97 13.95
N ASN A 81 -6.16 -3.60 12.78
CA ASN A 81 -5.19 -3.35 11.71
C ASN A 81 -5.81 -2.87 10.39
N HIS A 82 -7.05 -2.40 10.41
CA HIS A 82 -7.76 -2.03 9.19
C HIS A 82 -7.70 -0.52 8.93
N TRP A 83 -7.42 -0.16 7.68
CA TRP A 83 -7.25 1.22 7.22
C TRP A 83 -8.14 1.52 6.02
N ILE A 84 -8.61 2.77 5.95
CA ILE A 84 -9.36 3.31 4.82
C ILE A 84 -8.77 4.65 4.41
N MET A 85 -8.81 4.99 3.12
CA MET A 85 -8.50 6.35 2.66
C MET A 85 -9.64 7.31 3.08
N ARG A 86 -9.30 8.47 3.66
CA ARG A 86 -10.28 9.37 4.29
C ARG A 86 -11.26 10.00 3.30
N ASP A 87 -10.74 10.38 2.13
CA ASP A 87 -11.43 11.22 1.15
C ASP A 87 -11.32 10.60 -0.25
N HIS A 88 -11.51 9.27 -0.36
CA HIS A 88 -11.40 8.55 -1.64
C HIS A 88 -12.31 9.17 -2.71
N ASP A 89 -11.70 9.74 -3.72
CA ASP A 89 -12.33 10.19 -4.96
C ASP A 89 -12.02 9.20 -6.09
N PRO A 90 -13.02 8.54 -6.70
CA PRO A 90 -12.80 7.60 -7.80
C PRO A 90 -12.27 8.25 -9.08
N ASP A 91 -12.40 9.58 -9.23
CA ASP A 91 -11.83 10.31 -10.37
C ASP A 91 -10.34 10.62 -10.17
N GLU A 92 -9.86 10.66 -8.91
CA GLU A 92 -8.47 10.94 -8.56
C GLU A 92 -7.67 9.68 -8.19
N HIS A 93 -8.34 8.63 -7.71
CA HIS A 93 -7.72 7.40 -7.22
C HIS A 93 -8.25 6.14 -7.90
N GLU A 94 -7.38 5.14 -8.03
CA GLU A 94 -7.77 3.83 -8.52
C GLU A 94 -8.83 3.18 -7.61
N GLY A 95 -9.69 2.34 -8.21
CA GLY A 95 -10.77 1.68 -7.47
C GLY A 95 -10.29 0.78 -6.32
N ALA A 96 -9.03 0.31 -6.36
CA ALA A 96 -8.44 -0.43 -5.25
C ALA A 96 -8.35 0.42 -3.98
N ALA A 97 -8.09 1.72 -4.08
CA ALA A 97 -7.93 2.62 -2.93
C ALA A 97 -9.22 2.80 -2.10
N ALA A 98 -10.39 2.46 -2.65
CA ALA A 98 -11.67 2.45 -1.93
C ALA A 98 -11.78 1.31 -0.89
N GLY A 99 -10.82 0.37 -0.88
CA GLY A 99 -10.85 -0.82 -0.04
C GLY A 99 -10.57 -0.59 1.45
N VAL A 100 -10.69 -1.67 2.23
CA VAL A 100 -10.24 -1.73 3.62
C VAL A 100 -8.97 -2.57 3.67
N TYR A 101 -7.88 -1.98 4.16
CA TYR A 101 -6.55 -2.59 4.09
C TYR A 101 -6.03 -3.01 5.45
N LEU A 102 -5.47 -4.22 5.52
CA LEU A 102 -4.66 -4.64 6.66
C LEU A 102 -3.32 -3.89 6.64
N THR A 103 -2.77 -3.54 7.81
CA THR A 103 -1.48 -2.83 7.93
C THR A 103 -0.38 -3.37 6.99
N PRO A 104 -0.09 -4.68 6.90
CA PRO A 104 0.94 -5.16 5.98
C PRO A 104 0.62 -4.89 4.51
N HIS A 105 -0.66 -4.96 4.12
CA HIS A 105 -1.08 -4.69 2.74
C HIS A 105 -1.02 -3.19 2.42
N LEU A 106 -1.46 -2.34 3.35
CA LEU A 106 -1.33 -0.88 3.23
C LEU A 106 0.13 -0.49 3.01
N LEU A 107 1.04 -0.99 3.85
CA LEU A 107 2.45 -0.62 3.81
C LEU A 107 3.15 -1.11 2.53
N THR A 108 2.71 -2.25 1.98
CA THR A 108 3.28 -2.82 0.75
C THR A 108 2.76 -2.11 -0.49
N GLU A 109 1.45 -1.83 -0.56
CA GLU A 109 0.80 -1.27 -1.75
C GLU A 109 0.93 0.26 -1.83
N TYR A 110 0.68 0.96 -0.73
CA TYR A 110 0.63 2.43 -0.68
C TYR A 110 1.73 3.06 0.18
N GLY A 111 2.29 2.33 1.16
CA GLY A 111 3.34 2.82 2.05
C GLY A 111 4.69 3.05 1.37
N PRO A 112 5.73 3.57 2.05
CA PRO A 112 5.77 3.84 3.47
C PRO A 112 4.90 5.02 3.87
N VAL A 113 4.41 4.98 5.10
CA VAL A 113 3.50 5.99 5.66
C VAL A 113 4.14 6.71 6.84
N THR A 114 3.63 7.88 7.16
CA THR A 114 4.08 8.72 8.27
C THR A 114 2.89 9.04 9.16
N ALA A 115 3.04 8.88 10.48
CA ALA A 115 2.00 9.25 11.42
C ALA A 115 1.71 10.74 11.36
N ILE A 116 0.42 11.07 11.30
CA ILE A 116 -0.04 12.45 11.43
C ILE A 116 -0.22 12.70 12.92
N GLN A 117 0.75 13.37 13.54
CA GLN A 117 0.60 13.79 14.94
C GLN A 117 -0.50 14.85 15.03
N PRO A 118 -1.41 14.77 16.02
CA PRO A 118 -2.30 15.88 16.30
C PRO A 118 -1.44 17.08 16.67
N LYS A 119 -1.63 18.22 16.00
CA LYS A 119 -0.94 19.47 16.36
C LYS A 119 -1.22 19.74 17.84
N THR A 120 -0.20 19.64 18.67
CA THR A 120 -0.26 20.13 20.05
C THR A 120 -0.59 21.62 19.94
N ARG A 121 -1.78 22.01 20.39
CA ARG A 121 -2.21 23.41 20.45
C ARG A 121 -1.44 24.17 21.52
#